data_AF-A0A6L0XBT1-F1
#
_entry.id   AF-A0A6L0XBT1-F1
#
_cell.length_a   1.000
_cell.length_b   1.000
_cell.length_c   1.000
_cell.angle_alpha   90.00
_cell.angle_beta   90.00
_cell.angle_gamma   90.00
#
_symmetry.space_group_name_H-M   'P 1'
#
loop_
_entity.id
_entity.type
_entity.pdbx_description
1 polymer ?
#
loop_
_entity_poly.entity_id
_entity_poly.type
_entity_poly.pdbx_seq_one_letter_code
_entity_poly.pdbx_strand_id
1 'polypeptide(L)'
;MLHRSFWRLTAAAAASSAASGETLAPFTARVGALCKQMRAAGAEFGCVAVDPSEEQCRGLVAKCALREGTTVMSVPLQSCGISSEQLIKDNAFVQAMKPPSLNVVRHLMNTRSIRDPVMHEQFYLALLIAADHMNPASPRSDYYNLLPHPAIDDALVIQRHKDVLDPLLLVEWDDYQKEMLSVLHHLLRRWGSPLAPPIQVAYWALRTVLSRMHMLPKAGLAPQQVGSALSYTALYAVDQADLQTRWRRRFKSILSSLTGNPADAEEYHLVPTLVPLLDMTPHIPSSNVQVEVNTRGAAVGGCAELRAVRDIDAGETIGLRFNASQAPAFLLFRFGFIPQ
;
A
#
# COMPACT_ATOMS: atom_id res chain seq x y z
N MET A 1 -20.62 -13.69 42.69
CA MET A 1 -19.76 -12.48 42.60
C MET A 1 -18.71 -12.74 41.52
N LEU A 2 -19.05 -12.77 40.22
CA LEU A 2 -19.46 -11.68 39.31
C LEU A 2 -18.49 -10.47 39.32
N HIS A 3 -17.48 -10.51 38.43
CA HIS A 3 -17.31 -9.54 37.34
C HIS A 3 -16.12 -9.93 36.46
N ARG A 4 -16.40 -10.61 35.32
CA ARG A 4 -15.49 -10.69 34.18
C ARG A 4 -15.93 -9.63 33.18
N SER A 5 -15.12 -8.57 33.05
CA SER A 5 -15.37 -7.46 32.14
C SER A 5 -15.07 -7.87 30.70
N PHE A 6 -16.08 -8.40 30.01
CA PHE A 6 -16.07 -8.55 28.56
C PHE A 6 -16.17 -7.17 27.92
N TRP A 7 -15.04 -6.63 27.46
CA TRP A 7 -15.05 -5.50 26.53
C TRP A 7 -15.49 -6.02 25.16
N ARG A 8 -16.82 -5.99 24.92
CA ARG A 8 -17.38 -6.07 23.57
C ARG A 8 -17.05 -4.74 22.88
N LEU A 9 -16.05 -4.75 22.00
CA LEU A 9 -15.90 -3.72 20.98
C LEU A 9 -17.04 -3.91 19.97
N THR A 10 -18.18 -3.26 20.24
CA THR A 10 -19.22 -3.09 19.25
C THR A 10 -18.66 -2.24 18.12
N ALA A 11 -18.66 -2.80 16.92
CA ALA A 11 -18.30 -2.14 15.67
C ALA A 11 -19.08 -0.82 15.54
N ALA A 12 -18.40 0.30 15.75
CA ALA A 12 -18.88 1.60 15.33
C ALA A 12 -18.56 1.77 13.85
N ALA A 13 -19.41 1.15 13.02
CA ALA A 13 -19.55 1.49 11.61
C ALA A 13 -20.17 2.90 11.52
N ALA A 14 -19.36 3.95 11.60
CA ALA A 14 -19.67 5.32 11.20
C ALA A 14 -18.52 6.27 11.60
N ALA A 15 -17.46 6.34 10.80
CA ALA A 15 -16.50 7.44 10.87
C ALA A 15 -15.78 7.51 9.51
N SER A 16 -16.41 8.01 8.45
CA SER A 16 -16.31 9.45 8.13
C SER A 16 -17.42 10.01 7.22
N SER A 17 -18.53 9.32 6.97
CA SER A 17 -19.65 9.88 6.17
C SER A 17 -20.74 10.59 6.98
N ALA A 18 -20.64 10.66 8.31
CA ALA A 18 -21.71 11.17 9.16
C ALA A 18 -21.81 12.71 9.25
N ALA A 19 -21.11 13.45 8.38
CA ALA A 19 -21.20 14.92 8.32
C ALA A 19 -22.11 15.45 7.19
N SER A 20 -22.52 14.61 6.23
CA SER A 20 -23.55 14.93 5.25
C SER A 20 -24.40 13.69 5.02
N GLY A 21 -25.72 13.78 5.21
CA GLY A 21 -26.68 12.68 5.00
C GLY A 21 -26.85 12.27 3.53
N GLU A 22 -25.79 12.30 2.74
CA GLU A 22 -25.77 11.86 1.36
C GLU A 22 -25.53 10.35 1.31
N THR A 23 -26.54 9.62 0.88
CA THR A 23 -26.41 8.21 0.54
C THR A 23 -25.37 8.09 -0.57
N LEU A 24 -24.27 7.39 -0.31
CA LEU A 24 -23.24 7.13 -1.32
C LEU A 24 -23.87 6.47 -2.54
N ALA A 25 -23.40 6.85 -3.74
CA ALA A 25 -23.80 6.20 -4.97
C ALA A 25 -23.53 4.68 -4.91
N PRO A 26 -24.28 3.86 -5.67
CA PRO A 26 -24.03 2.42 -5.76
C PRO A 26 -22.56 2.12 -6.04
N PHE A 27 -22.02 1.06 -5.45
CA PHE A 27 -20.60 0.70 -5.56
C PHE A 27 -20.11 0.68 -7.01
N THR A 28 -20.87 0.06 -7.92
CA THR A 28 -20.58 0.01 -9.36
C THR A 28 -20.48 1.39 -10.01
N ALA A 29 -21.32 2.35 -9.60
CA ALA A 29 -21.27 3.73 -10.09
C ALA A 29 -19.99 4.45 -9.60
N ARG A 30 -19.58 4.19 -8.35
CA ARG A 30 -18.34 4.74 -7.78
C ARG A 30 -17.09 4.17 -8.45
N VAL A 31 -17.04 2.86 -8.74
CA VAL A 31 -15.99 2.25 -9.57
C VAL A 31 -15.93 2.90 -10.95
N GLY A 32 -17.09 3.12 -11.57
CA GLY A 32 -17.19 3.79 -12.88
C GLY A 32 -16.67 5.22 -12.86
N ALA A 33 -16.95 5.98 -11.79
CA ALA A 33 -16.44 7.34 -11.60
C ALA A 33 -14.91 7.35 -11.46
N LEU A 34 -14.35 6.48 -10.60
CA LEU A 34 -12.91 6.33 -10.47
C LEU A 34 -12.25 5.97 -11.81
N CYS A 35 -12.80 5.01 -12.56
CA CYS A 35 -12.26 4.66 -13.88
C CYS A 35 -12.24 5.84 -14.86
N LYS A 36 -13.25 6.72 -14.82
CA LYS A 36 -13.27 7.95 -15.63
C LYS A 36 -12.18 8.92 -15.20
N GLN A 37 -12.03 9.14 -13.88
CA GLN A 37 -10.97 9.99 -13.33
C GLN A 37 -9.58 9.46 -13.70
N MET A 38 -9.33 8.16 -13.55
CA MET A 38 -8.06 7.53 -13.88
C MET A 38 -7.72 7.67 -15.36
N ARG A 39 -8.69 7.50 -16.27
CA ARG A 39 -8.48 7.76 -17.71
C ARG A 39 -8.15 9.22 -18.00
N ALA A 40 -8.86 10.16 -17.35
CA ALA A 40 -8.57 11.58 -17.50
C ALA A 40 -7.16 11.95 -16.99
N ALA A 41 -6.67 11.24 -15.97
CA ALA A 41 -5.32 11.37 -15.44
C ALA A 41 -4.24 10.61 -16.26
N GLY A 42 -4.64 9.97 -17.36
CA GLY A 42 -3.76 9.28 -18.30
C GLY A 42 -3.63 7.77 -18.10
N ALA A 43 -4.33 7.13 -17.17
CA ALA A 43 -4.24 5.67 -17.02
C ALA A 43 -4.78 4.92 -18.25
N GLU A 44 -4.04 3.91 -18.69
CA GLU A 44 -4.39 3.05 -19.83
C GLU A 44 -4.72 1.64 -19.33
N PHE A 45 -5.92 1.17 -19.65
CA PHE A 45 -6.42 -0.15 -19.23
C PHE A 45 -7.55 -0.62 -20.15
N GLY A 46 -7.42 -0.33 -21.45
CA GLY A 46 -8.45 -0.64 -22.46
C GLY A 46 -8.81 -2.13 -22.51
N CYS A 47 -7.80 -2.98 -22.35
CA CYS A 47 -7.91 -4.45 -22.36
C CYS A 47 -8.38 -5.05 -21.03
N VAL A 48 -8.64 -4.22 -20.00
CA VAL A 48 -9.01 -4.66 -18.65
C VAL A 48 -10.42 -4.18 -18.30
N ALA A 49 -11.23 -5.10 -17.80
CA ALA A 49 -12.46 -4.79 -17.08
C ALA A 49 -12.12 -4.66 -15.59
N VAL A 50 -12.48 -3.52 -15.01
CA VAL A 50 -12.32 -3.22 -13.59
C VAL A 50 -13.65 -3.54 -12.94
N ASP A 51 -13.73 -4.74 -12.36
CA ASP A 51 -14.95 -5.29 -11.77
C ASP A 51 -14.64 -5.82 -10.36
N PRO A 52 -14.31 -4.92 -9.41
CA PRO A 52 -13.95 -5.33 -8.08
C PRO A 52 -15.19 -5.79 -7.29
N SER A 53 -15.01 -6.71 -6.35
CA SER A 53 -16.02 -6.99 -5.33
C SER A 53 -16.10 -5.84 -4.32
N GLU A 54 -17.29 -5.59 -3.76
CA GLU A 54 -17.46 -4.56 -2.72
C GLU A 54 -16.71 -4.94 -1.43
N GLU A 55 -16.63 -6.23 -1.10
CA GLU A 55 -15.93 -6.72 0.09
C GLU A 55 -14.42 -6.45 0.06
N GLN A 56 -13.78 -6.66 -1.10
CA GLN A 56 -12.33 -6.59 -1.19
C GLN A 56 -11.84 -5.39 -1.97
N CYS A 57 -12.69 -4.71 -2.73
CA CYS A 57 -12.32 -3.71 -3.73
C CYS A 57 -11.14 -4.20 -4.62
N ARG A 58 -11.20 -5.48 -5.02
CA ARG A 58 -10.25 -6.14 -5.92
C ARG A 58 -11.02 -6.97 -6.95
N GLY A 59 -10.53 -6.96 -8.19
CA GLY A 59 -11.14 -7.66 -9.31
C GLY A 59 -10.79 -7.00 -10.64
N LEU A 60 -9.88 -7.63 -11.37
CA LEU A 60 -9.49 -7.25 -12.72
C LEU A 60 -9.69 -8.45 -13.64
N VAL A 61 -10.32 -8.24 -14.79
CA VAL A 61 -10.61 -9.29 -15.77
C VAL A 61 -10.14 -8.87 -17.15
N ALA A 62 -9.49 -9.76 -17.89
CA ALA A 62 -9.07 -9.50 -19.25
C ALA A 62 -10.30 -9.43 -20.19
N LYS A 63 -10.41 -8.36 -20.98
CA LYS A 63 -11.48 -8.22 -22.00
C LYS A 63 -11.16 -8.95 -23.30
N CYS A 64 -9.88 -9.17 -23.55
CA CYS A 64 -9.34 -9.82 -24.73
C CYS A 64 -8.11 -10.64 -24.34
N ALA A 65 -7.66 -11.49 -25.25
CA ALA A 65 -6.42 -12.23 -25.04
C ALA A 65 -5.21 -11.28 -25.02
N LEU A 66 -4.32 -11.46 -24.05
CA LEU A 66 -3.08 -10.70 -23.88
C LEU A 66 -1.90 -11.66 -24.01
N ARG A 67 -0.85 -11.21 -24.68
CA ARG A 67 0.36 -12.01 -24.84
C ARG A 67 1.34 -11.77 -23.71
N GLU A 68 2.16 -12.76 -23.40
CA GLU A 68 3.30 -12.59 -22.50
C GLU A 68 4.16 -11.37 -22.91
N GLY A 69 4.63 -10.62 -21.90
CA GLY A 69 5.44 -9.42 -22.04
C GLY A 69 4.66 -8.15 -22.40
N THR A 70 3.36 -8.24 -22.68
CA THR A 70 2.55 -7.05 -23.02
C THR A 70 2.13 -6.27 -21.77
N THR A 71 2.02 -4.94 -21.91
CA THR A 71 1.44 -4.08 -20.88
C THR A 71 -0.07 -4.26 -20.83
N VAL A 72 -0.55 -4.77 -19.71
CA VAL A 72 -1.97 -5.03 -19.42
C VAL A 72 -2.67 -3.74 -18.94
N MET A 73 -1.98 -2.97 -18.11
CA MET A 73 -2.43 -1.72 -17.53
C MET A 73 -1.23 -0.81 -17.27
N SER A 74 -1.37 0.50 -17.45
CA SER A 74 -0.34 1.50 -17.18
C SER A 74 -0.94 2.69 -16.45
N VAL A 75 -0.44 3.00 -15.25
CA VAL A 75 -0.95 4.06 -14.36
C VAL A 75 0.15 5.10 -14.10
N PRO A 76 -0.04 6.37 -14.47
CA PRO A 76 0.95 7.43 -14.24
C PRO A 76 1.19 7.68 -12.75
N LEU A 77 2.44 7.60 -12.31
CA LEU A 77 2.79 7.75 -10.89
C LEU A 77 2.69 9.18 -10.41
N GLN A 78 3.01 10.16 -11.26
CA GLN A 78 3.00 11.56 -10.86
C GLN A 78 1.59 12.08 -10.55
N SER A 79 0.58 11.68 -11.33
CA SER A 79 -0.80 12.14 -11.17
C SER A 79 -1.66 11.23 -10.30
N CYS A 80 -1.40 9.91 -10.33
CA CYS A 80 -2.26 8.92 -9.67
C CYS A 80 -1.61 8.26 -8.44
N GLY A 81 -0.28 8.26 -8.35
CA GLY A 81 0.45 7.66 -7.22
C GLY A 81 0.13 8.37 -5.89
N ILE A 82 0.13 7.58 -4.82
CA ILE A 82 -0.05 8.08 -3.45
C ILE A 82 1.15 7.61 -2.62
N SER A 83 2.17 8.46 -2.57
CA SER A 83 3.36 8.30 -1.75
C SER A 83 3.43 9.35 -0.64
N SER A 84 4.29 9.13 0.36
CA SER A 84 4.46 10.06 1.48
C SER A 84 4.97 11.43 1.04
N GLU A 85 5.87 11.45 0.05
CA GLU A 85 6.43 12.69 -0.53
C GLU A 85 5.37 13.49 -1.30
N GLN A 86 4.59 12.85 -2.16
CA GLN A 86 3.51 13.53 -2.90
C GLN A 86 2.45 14.10 -1.94
N LEU A 87 2.06 13.32 -0.93
CA LEU A 87 1.07 13.78 0.06
C LEU A 87 1.59 14.98 0.83
N ILE A 88 2.83 14.95 1.33
CA ILE A 88 3.34 16.06 2.12
C ILE A 88 3.66 17.29 1.25
N LYS A 89 4.05 17.13 -0.02
CA LYS A 89 4.44 18.23 -0.90
C LYS A 89 3.23 18.94 -1.53
N ASP A 90 2.26 18.16 -2.02
CA ASP A 90 1.21 18.66 -2.90
C ASP A 90 -0.12 18.91 -2.16
N ASN A 91 -0.22 18.56 -0.87
CA ASN A 91 -1.45 18.67 -0.08
C ASN A 91 -1.32 19.67 1.08
N ALA A 92 -1.77 20.91 0.82
CA ALA A 92 -1.76 22.00 1.81
C ALA A 92 -2.57 21.67 3.09
N PHE A 93 -3.65 20.89 2.97
CA PHE A 93 -4.45 20.48 4.13
C PHE A 93 -3.65 19.57 5.06
N VAL A 94 -3.01 18.54 4.50
CA VAL A 94 -2.16 17.62 5.27
C VAL A 94 -0.98 18.38 5.91
N GLN A 95 -0.35 19.30 5.18
CA GLN A 95 0.71 20.15 5.74
C GLN A 95 0.22 20.98 6.93
N ALA A 96 -0.97 21.59 6.81
CA ALA A 96 -1.56 22.42 7.86
C ALA A 96 -1.87 21.63 9.15
N MET A 97 -2.17 20.33 9.02
CA MET A 97 -2.36 19.44 10.16
C MET A 97 -1.06 19.14 10.92
N LYS A 98 0.12 19.42 10.35
CA LYS A 98 1.44 19.19 10.95
C LYS A 98 1.63 17.73 11.45
N PRO A 99 1.52 16.73 10.56
CA PRO A 99 1.68 15.32 10.93
C PRO A 99 3.04 15.03 11.57
N PRO A 100 3.15 13.99 12.42
CA PRO A 100 4.42 13.49 12.92
C PRO A 100 5.35 13.18 11.75
N SER A 101 6.57 13.71 11.77
CA SER A 101 7.55 13.44 10.72
C SER A 101 8.00 11.97 10.73
N LEU A 102 8.53 11.50 9.61
CA LEU A 102 9.12 10.16 9.49
C LEU A 102 10.17 9.88 10.59
N ASN A 103 10.97 10.88 10.98
CA ASN A 103 11.95 10.72 12.07
C ASN A 103 11.29 10.45 13.43
N VAL A 104 10.12 11.05 13.69
CA VAL A 104 9.32 10.78 14.89
C VAL A 104 8.79 9.35 14.87
N VAL A 105 8.26 8.90 13.72
CA VAL A 105 7.79 7.52 13.53
C VAL A 105 8.93 6.54 13.76
N ARG A 106 10.06 6.70 13.06
CA ARG A 106 11.27 5.89 13.20
C ARG A 106 11.75 5.82 14.64
N HIS A 107 11.84 6.95 15.33
CA HIS A 107 12.30 6.99 16.72
C HIS A 107 11.40 6.17 17.63
N LEU A 108 10.07 6.35 17.55
CA LEU A 108 9.12 5.59 18.36
C LEU A 108 9.14 4.09 18.04
N MET A 109 9.19 3.72 16.76
CA MET A 109 9.20 2.31 16.37
C MET A 109 10.48 1.61 16.82
N ASN A 110 11.62 2.30 16.74
CA ASN A 110 12.90 1.78 17.23
C ASN A 110 12.92 1.58 18.75
N THR A 111 12.28 2.45 19.54
CA THR A 111 12.19 2.25 21.01
C THR A 111 11.31 1.04 21.37
N ARG A 112 10.45 0.61 20.45
CA ARG A 112 9.65 -0.62 20.55
C ARG A 112 10.25 -1.82 19.81
N SER A 113 11.54 -1.73 19.47
CA SER A 113 12.30 -2.79 18.76
C SER A 113 11.82 -3.12 17.34
N ILE A 114 10.95 -2.31 16.74
CA ILE A 114 10.57 -2.43 15.33
C ILE A 114 11.58 -1.64 14.50
N ARG A 115 12.61 -2.32 14.00
CA ARG A 115 13.76 -1.71 13.30
C ARG A 115 13.68 -1.80 11.78
N ASP A 116 12.57 -2.30 11.23
CA ASP A 116 12.36 -2.39 9.79
C ASP A 116 12.12 -0.99 9.19
N PRO A 117 13.05 -0.47 8.35
CA PRO A 117 12.90 0.84 7.74
C PRO A 117 11.68 0.92 6.82
N VAL A 118 11.28 -0.18 6.17
CA VAL A 118 10.11 -0.20 5.29
C VAL A 118 8.84 -0.02 6.12
N MET A 119 8.77 -0.67 7.29
CA MET A 119 7.66 -0.49 8.22
C MET A 119 7.56 0.95 8.73
N HIS A 120 8.68 1.66 8.92
CA HIS A 120 8.66 3.08 9.30
C HIS A 120 8.00 3.95 8.22
N GLU A 121 8.35 3.72 6.95
CA GLU A 121 7.75 4.42 5.81
C GLU A 121 6.26 4.06 5.62
N GLN A 122 5.89 2.80 5.85
CA GLN A 122 4.49 2.34 5.80
C GLN A 122 3.63 3.07 6.83
N PHE A 123 4.10 3.15 8.07
CA PHE A 123 3.42 3.89 9.13
C PHE A 123 3.32 5.38 8.80
N TYR A 124 4.39 5.97 8.28
CA TYR A 124 4.39 7.37 7.91
C TYR A 124 3.38 7.65 6.79
N LEU A 125 3.38 6.85 5.72
CA LEU A 125 2.38 6.95 4.65
C LEU A 125 0.96 6.79 5.18
N ALA A 126 0.72 5.82 6.07
CA ALA A 126 -0.60 5.59 6.67
C ALA A 126 -1.11 6.80 7.45
N LEU A 127 -0.26 7.48 8.23
CA LEU A 127 -0.63 8.70 8.94
C LEU A 127 -1.01 9.84 7.97
N LEU A 128 -0.28 9.99 6.87
CA LEU A 128 -0.56 11.01 5.86
C LEU A 128 -1.86 10.73 5.10
N ILE A 129 -2.12 9.46 4.76
CA ILE A 129 -3.39 9.03 4.16
C ILE A 129 -4.55 9.27 5.13
N ALA A 130 -4.39 8.97 6.42
CA ALA A 130 -5.42 9.22 7.42
C ALA A 130 -5.77 10.71 7.53
N ALA A 131 -4.77 11.60 7.46
CA ALA A 131 -5.01 13.04 7.38
C ALA A 131 -5.68 13.46 6.07
N ASP A 132 -5.22 12.97 4.93
CA ASP A 132 -5.82 13.29 3.62
C ASP A 132 -7.28 12.81 3.54
N HIS A 133 -7.59 11.66 4.13
CA HIS A 133 -8.96 11.13 4.19
C HIS A 133 -9.90 11.99 5.05
N MET A 134 -9.37 12.74 6.02
CA MET A 134 -10.19 13.71 6.77
C MET A 134 -10.56 14.95 5.97
N ASN A 135 -9.96 15.16 4.78
CA ASN A 135 -10.29 16.26 3.89
C ASN A 135 -11.37 15.82 2.88
N PRO A 136 -12.63 16.28 3.01
CA PRO A 136 -13.69 15.92 2.07
C PRO A 136 -13.41 16.40 0.64
N ALA A 137 -12.62 17.47 0.49
CA ALA A 137 -12.21 18.04 -0.79
C ALA A 137 -10.95 17.38 -1.38
N SER A 138 -10.44 16.31 -0.77
CA SER A 138 -9.28 15.60 -1.31
C SER A 138 -9.60 15.05 -2.71
N PRO A 139 -8.72 15.23 -3.71
CA PRO A 139 -8.89 14.62 -5.03
C PRO A 139 -8.86 13.08 -4.98
N ARG A 140 -8.46 12.50 -3.84
CA ARG A 140 -8.39 11.06 -3.58
C ARG A 140 -9.60 10.54 -2.78
N SER A 141 -10.53 11.41 -2.41
CA SER A 141 -11.71 11.07 -1.61
C SER A 141 -12.52 9.92 -2.26
N ASP A 142 -12.75 9.99 -3.57
CA ASP A 142 -13.47 8.95 -4.31
C ASP A 142 -12.80 7.57 -4.22
N TYR A 143 -11.46 7.54 -4.31
CA TYR A 143 -10.69 6.32 -4.13
C TYR A 143 -10.76 5.81 -2.69
N TYR A 144 -10.55 6.66 -1.69
CA TYR A 144 -10.61 6.25 -0.28
C TYR A 144 -11.98 5.73 0.15
N ASN A 145 -13.05 6.33 -0.38
CA ASN A 145 -14.43 5.91 -0.11
C ASN A 145 -14.77 4.59 -0.80
N LEU A 146 -14.05 4.21 -1.85
CA LEU A 146 -14.23 2.93 -2.54
C LEU A 146 -13.60 1.75 -1.78
N LEU A 147 -12.53 2.00 -1.03
CA LEU A 147 -11.82 0.97 -0.29
C LEU A 147 -12.69 0.37 0.83
N PRO A 148 -12.44 -0.89 1.23
CA PRO A 148 -13.20 -1.53 2.30
C PRO A 148 -13.06 -0.80 3.65
N HIS A 149 -14.16 -0.73 4.40
CA HIS A 149 -14.23 -0.17 5.75
C HIS A 149 -14.91 -1.19 6.69
N PRO A 150 -14.17 -1.93 7.54
CA PRO A 150 -12.72 -1.84 7.75
C PRO A 150 -11.91 -2.37 6.56
N ALA A 151 -10.64 -1.97 6.45
CA ALA A 151 -9.77 -2.43 5.36
C ALA A 151 -9.56 -3.95 5.38
N ILE A 152 -9.54 -4.53 6.59
CA ILE A 152 -9.60 -5.97 6.86
C ILE A 152 -10.55 -6.16 8.04
N ASP A 153 -11.54 -7.05 7.89
CA ASP A 153 -12.44 -7.42 8.98
C ASP A 153 -11.79 -8.47 9.88
N ASP A 154 -11.12 -8.01 10.94
CA ASP A 154 -10.43 -8.86 11.90
C ASP A 154 -11.38 -9.88 12.58
N ALA A 155 -12.67 -9.55 12.77
CA ALA A 155 -13.64 -10.46 13.37
C ALA A 155 -13.98 -11.61 12.42
N LEU A 156 -14.17 -11.29 11.14
CA LEU A 156 -14.39 -12.28 10.08
C LEU A 156 -13.15 -13.16 9.87
N VAL A 157 -11.96 -12.57 9.94
CA VAL A 157 -10.68 -13.30 9.87
C VAL A 157 -10.59 -14.33 10.99
N ILE A 158 -10.78 -13.93 12.25
CA ILE A 158 -10.79 -14.88 13.38
C ILE A 158 -11.86 -15.95 13.16
N GLN A 159 -13.08 -15.57 12.78
CA GLN A 159 -14.18 -16.53 12.60
C GLN A 159 -13.83 -17.60 11.55
N ARG A 160 -13.16 -17.22 10.46
CA ARG A 160 -12.74 -18.14 9.39
C ARG A 160 -11.58 -19.03 9.79
N HIS A 161 -10.70 -18.57 10.68
CA HIS A 161 -9.41 -19.21 10.92
C HIS A 161 -9.26 -19.87 12.29
N LYS A 162 -10.14 -19.58 13.25
CA LYS A 162 -10.05 -20.08 14.64
C LYS A 162 -9.97 -21.62 14.77
N ASP A 163 -10.58 -22.34 13.85
CA ASP A 163 -10.69 -23.81 13.90
C ASP A 163 -9.68 -24.51 12.96
N VAL A 164 -8.93 -23.73 12.17
CA VAL A 164 -8.06 -24.24 11.10
C VAL A 164 -6.60 -23.88 11.33
N LEU A 165 -6.31 -22.71 11.92
CA LEU A 165 -4.94 -22.28 12.21
C LEU A 165 -4.47 -22.76 13.58
N ASP A 166 -3.16 -22.93 13.70
CA ASP A 166 -2.50 -23.19 14.98
C ASP A 166 -2.86 -22.09 15.99
N PRO A 167 -3.31 -22.42 17.21
CA PRO A 167 -3.57 -21.44 18.26
C PRO A 167 -2.41 -20.47 18.50
N LEU A 168 -1.15 -20.92 18.37
CA LEU A 168 0.03 -20.07 18.52
C LEU A 168 0.08 -18.98 17.45
N LEU A 169 -0.27 -19.30 16.20
CA LEU A 169 -0.33 -18.34 15.10
C LEU A 169 -1.40 -17.27 15.38
N LEU A 170 -2.54 -17.65 15.96
CA LEU A 170 -3.59 -16.71 16.37
C LEU A 170 -3.13 -15.78 17.50
N VAL A 171 -2.31 -16.26 18.44
CA VAL A 171 -1.69 -15.41 19.47
C VAL A 171 -0.72 -14.42 18.84
N GLU A 172 0.17 -14.88 17.96
CA GLU A 172 1.12 -14.00 17.26
C GLU A 172 0.40 -12.92 16.44
N TRP A 173 -0.70 -13.29 15.78
CA TRP A 173 -1.53 -12.36 15.02
C TRP A 173 -2.18 -11.28 15.92
N ASP A 174 -2.72 -11.67 17.08
CA ASP A 174 -3.29 -10.74 18.06
C ASP A 174 -2.20 -9.82 18.65
N ASP A 175 -1.00 -10.33 18.89
CA ASP A 175 0.15 -9.54 19.33
C ASP A 175 0.58 -8.51 18.29
N TYR A 176 0.60 -8.86 17.00
CA TYR A 176 0.83 -7.88 15.92
C TYR A 176 -0.22 -6.77 15.96
N GLN A 177 -1.51 -7.12 16.07
CA GLN A 177 -2.58 -6.12 16.12
C GLN A 177 -2.41 -5.17 17.30
N LYS A 178 -2.16 -5.70 18.51
CA LYS A 178 -1.96 -4.91 19.73
C LYS A 178 -0.75 -3.99 19.63
N GLU A 179 0.37 -4.50 19.11
CA GLU A 179 1.61 -3.73 18.99
C GLU A 179 1.45 -2.58 17.98
N MET A 180 0.86 -2.84 16.81
CA MET A 180 0.61 -1.82 15.78
C MET A 180 -0.37 -0.75 16.27
N LEU A 181 -1.45 -1.16 16.95
CA LEU A 181 -2.38 -0.22 17.59
C LEU A 181 -1.70 0.60 18.70
N SER A 182 -0.80 0.00 19.47
CA SER A 182 -0.05 0.71 20.50
C SER A 182 0.81 1.81 19.88
N VAL A 183 1.56 1.49 18.82
CA VAL A 183 2.35 2.48 18.07
C VAL A 183 1.47 3.62 17.55
N LEU A 184 0.34 3.31 16.90
CA LEU A 184 -0.59 4.31 16.38
C LEU A 184 -1.12 5.23 17.48
N HIS A 185 -1.56 4.68 18.62
CA HIS A 185 -2.03 5.50 19.75
C HIS A 185 -0.98 6.48 20.24
N HIS A 186 0.29 6.07 20.33
CA HIS A 186 1.38 6.95 20.75
C HIS A 186 1.64 8.06 19.71
N LEU A 187 1.61 7.74 18.41
CA LEU A 187 1.78 8.72 17.35
C LEU A 187 0.63 9.73 17.31
N LEU A 188 -0.62 9.28 17.40
CA LEU A 188 -1.80 10.16 17.41
C LEU A 188 -1.86 11.05 18.66
N ARG A 189 -1.50 10.52 19.83
CA ARG A 189 -1.34 11.33 21.06
C ARG A 189 -0.29 12.42 20.90
N ARG A 190 0.83 12.11 20.24
CA ARG A 190 1.90 13.08 19.98
C ARG A 190 1.52 14.10 18.91
N TRP A 191 0.70 13.71 17.93
CA TRP A 191 0.15 14.63 16.94
C TRP A 191 -0.79 15.65 17.58
N GLY A 192 -1.63 15.20 18.51
CA GLY A 192 -2.46 16.07 19.34
C GLY A 192 -3.83 16.42 18.72
N SER A 193 -4.83 16.57 19.57
CA SER A 193 -6.20 16.98 19.19
C SER A 193 -6.28 18.51 18.99
N PRO A 194 -7.09 19.04 18.05
CA PRO A 194 -8.06 18.33 17.20
C PRO A 194 -7.51 17.88 15.83
N LEU A 195 -6.21 18.06 15.58
CA LEU A 195 -5.61 17.79 14.27
C LEU A 195 -5.30 16.31 14.03
N ALA A 196 -5.13 15.50 15.08
CA ALA A 196 -4.87 14.08 14.93
C ALA A 196 -6.11 13.33 14.37
N PRO A 197 -5.94 12.45 13.37
CA PRO A 197 -7.02 11.58 12.91
C PRO A 197 -7.56 10.66 14.00
N PRO A 198 -8.87 10.31 13.95
CA PRO A 198 -9.42 9.26 14.80
C PRO A 198 -8.64 7.95 14.64
N ILE A 199 -8.49 7.19 15.73
CA ILE A 199 -7.74 5.92 15.71
C ILE A 199 -8.30 4.93 14.68
N GLN A 200 -9.61 4.92 14.47
CA GLN A 200 -10.27 4.06 13.50
C GLN A 200 -9.82 4.38 12.06
N VAL A 201 -9.73 5.67 11.73
CA VAL A 201 -9.27 6.14 10.41
C VAL A 201 -7.78 5.85 10.23
N ALA A 202 -6.95 6.10 11.26
CA ALA A 202 -5.53 5.81 11.20
C ALA A 202 -5.22 4.31 11.07
N TYR A 203 -5.97 3.47 11.80
CA TYR A 203 -5.83 2.02 11.72
C TYR A 203 -6.32 1.47 10.38
N TRP A 204 -7.44 1.98 9.85
CA TRP A 204 -7.89 1.69 8.49
C TRP A 204 -6.80 2.03 7.46
N ALA A 205 -6.23 3.24 7.53
CA ALA A 205 -5.19 3.67 6.60
C ALA A 205 -3.93 2.77 6.68
N LEU A 206 -3.53 2.36 7.89
CA LEU A 206 -2.42 1.43 8.09
C LEU A 206 -2.70 0.08 7.41
N ARG A 207 -3.86 -0.53 7.68
CA ARG A 207 -4.23 -1.82 7.10
C ARG A 207 -4.39 -1.73 5.57
N THR A 208 -4.87 -0.61 5.05
CA THR A 208 -4.89 -0.29 3.62
C THR A 208 -3.48 -0.25 3.04
N VAL A 209 -2.56 0.53 3.62
CA VAL A 209 -1.17 0.63 3.14
C VAL A 209 -0.50 -0.74 3.14
N LEU A 210 -0.57 -1.48 4.26
CA LEU A 210 0.04 -2.80 4.37
C LEU A 210 -0.47 -3.77 3.30
N SER A 211 -1.78 -3.79 3.05
CA SER A 211 -2.39 -4.74 2.12
C SER A 211 -2.25 -4.37 0.63
N ARG A 212 -2.08 -3.09 0.30
CA ARG A 212 -2.22 -2.59 -1.09
C ARG A 212 -1.00 -1.87 -1.67
N MET A 213 -0.01 -1.52 -0.85
CA MET A 213 1.14 -0.78 -1.34
C MET A 213 2.01 -1.58 -2.30
N HIS A 214 2.71 -0.85 -3.17
CA HIS A 214 3.87 -1.30 -3.90
C HIS A 214 5.10 -0.49 -3.45
N MET A 215 6.27 -1.14 -3.40
CA MET A 215 7.54 -0.45 -3.16
C MET A 215 8.07 0.11 -4.48
N LEU A 216 7.84 1.39 -4.76
CA LEU A 216 8.15 1.98 -6.07
C LEU A 216 9.32 2.98 -5.96
N PRO A 217 10.08 3.24 -7.04
CA PRO A 217 11.12 4.25 -7.03
C PRO A 217 10.53 5.61 -6.63
N LYS A 218 11.19 6.30 -5.69
CA LYS A 218 10.74 7.58 -5.15
C LYS A 218 10.47 8.63 -6.24
N ALA A 219 11.31 8.71 -7.26
CA ALA A 219 11.16 9.64 -8.38
C ALA A 219 10.19 9.16 -9.48
N GLY A 220 9.62 7.95 -9.36
CA GLY A 220 8.77 7.34 -10.38
C GLY A 220 9.50 6.93 -11.66
N LEU A 221 10.82 7.05 -11.73
CA LEU A 221 11.65 6.69 -12.88
C LEU A 221 12.46 5.44 -12.55
N ALA A 222 12.48 4.46 -13.46
CA ALA A 222 13.38 3.31 -13.42
C ALA A 222 14.61 3.59 -14.32
N PRO A 223 15.83 3.17 -13.95
CA PRO A 223 17.02 3.29 -14.80
C PRO A 223 16.82 2.62 -16.14
N GLN A 224 17.25 3.30 -17.20
CA GLN A 224 17.37 2.67 -18.52
C GLN A 224 18.50 1.62 -18.57
N GLN A 225 19.44 1.65 -17.62
CA GLN A 225 20.64 0.79 -17.60
C GLN A 225 20.46 -0.52 -16.83
N VAL A 226 19.46 -0.62 -15.96
CA VAL A 226 19.06 -1.87 -15.31
C VAL A 226 17.82 -2.29 -16.07
N GLY A 227 17.96 -3.18 -17.05
CA GLY A 227 16.83 -3.63 -17.86
C GLY A 227 15.59 -3.91 -16.99
N SER A 228 14.41 -3.57 -17.52
CA SER A 228 13.03 -3.60 -16.98
C SER A 228 12.59 -4.81 -16.12
N ALA A 229 13.49 -5.74 -15.81
CA ALA A 229 13.28 -6.95 -15.03
C ALA A 229 13.60 -6.78 -13.53
N LEU A 230 13.25 -5.65 -12.92
CA LEU A 230 13.26 -5.54 -11.46
C LEU A 230 12.04 -6.27 -10.88
N SER A 231 12.11 -7.60 -10.84
CA SER A 231 11.21 -8.41 -10.03
C SER A 231 11.42 -8.06 -8.56
N TYR A 232 10.33 -7.77 -7.85
CA TYR A 232 10.31 -7.27 -6.47
C TYR A 232 11.04 -8.15 -5.43
N THR A 233 11.34 -9.41 -5.74
CA THR A 233 12.19 -10.30 -4.94
C THR A 233 13.68 -9.93 -4.99
N ALA A 234 14.16 -9.32 -6.08
CA ALA A 234 15.57 -8.95 -6.23
C ALA A 234 15.96 -7.74 -5.36
N LEU A 235 15.02 -6.82 -5.10
CA LEU A 235 15.32 -5.59 -4.35
C LEU A 235 15.43 -5.80 -2.83
N TYR A 236 14.69 -6.76 -2.26
CA TYR A 236 14.90 -7.18 -0.87
C TYR A 236 16.28 -7.84 -0.68
N ALA A 237 16.75 -8.59 -1.68
CA ALA A 237 18.09 -9.18 -1.68
C ALA A 237 19.19 -8.13 -1.87
N VAL A 238 18.95 -7.07 -2.65
CA VAL A 238 19.89 -5.95 -2.81
C VAL A 238 20.00 -5.14 -1.52
N ASP A 239 18.88 -4.84 -0.84
CA ASP A 239 18.90 -4.09 0.42
C ASP A 239 19.48 -4.91 1.58
N GLN A 240 19.23 -6.23 1.64
CA GLN A 240 19.92 -7.14 2.56
C GLN A 240 21.42 -7.28 2.24
N ALA A 241 21.80 -7.35 0.95
CA ALA A 241 23.21 -7.41 0.54
C ALA A 241 23.93 -6.09 0.85
N ASP A 242 23.25 -4.94 0.76
CA ASP A 242 23.77 -3.63 1.11
C ASP A 242 23.86 -3.41 2.63
N LEU A 243 23.04 -4.09 3.43
CA LEU A 243 23.14 -4.12 4.89
C LEU A 243 24.23 -5.07 5.40
N GLN A 244 24.41 -6.23 4.76
CA GLN A 244 25.50 -7.17 5.08
C GLN A 244 26.87 -6.61 4.71
N THR A 245 26.95 -5.74 3.71
CA THR A 245 28.22 -5.23 3.21
C THR A 245 28.61 -3.87 3.81
N ARG A 246 28.49 -3.72 5.13
CA ARG A 246 29.16 -2.63 5.88
C ARG A 246 30.65 -2.53 5.56
N TRP A 247 31.29 -3.66 5.24
CA TRP A 247 32.68 -3.71 4.77
C TRP A 247 32.85 -3.25 3.31
N ARG A 248 31.89 -3.54 2.40
CA ARG A 248 31.94 -2.96 1.04
C ARG A 248 31.63 -1.48 1.04
N ARG A 249 30.83 -0.91 1.95
CA ARG A 249 30.67 0.55 2.06
C ARG A 249 31.98 1.25 2.44
N ARG A 250 32.81 0.66 3.30
CA ARG A 250 34.15 1.20 3.62
C ARG A 250 35.12 1.08 2.43
N PHE A 251 35.08 -0.04 1.69
CA PHE A 251 35.90 -0.18 0.49
C PHE A 251 35.39 0.66 -0.69
N LYS A 252 34.08 0.74 -0.90
CA LYS A 252 33.45 1.63 -1.89
C LYS A 252 33.61 3.09 -1.51
N SER A 253 33.63 3.51 -0.25
CA SER A 253 33.88 4.93 0.07
C SER A 253 35.33 5.32 -0.22
N ILE A 254 36.28 4.38 -0.11
CA ILE A 254 37.70 4.59 -0.46
C ILE A 254 37.91 4.53 -2.00
N LEU A 255 37.12 3.75 -2.73
CA LEU A 255 37.12 3.70 -4.21
C LEU A 255 36.27 4.82 -4.85
N SER A 256 35.18 5.26 -4.21
CA SER A 256 34.27 6.33 -4.65
C SER A 256 34.87 7.72 -4.45
N SER A 257 35.79 7.90 -3.49
CA SER A 257 36.64 9.09 -3.46
C SER A 257 37.61 9.18 -4.65
N LEU A 258 37.74 8.11 -5.45
CA LEU A 258 38.55 8.07 -6.67
C LEU A 258 37.72 7.99 -7.95
N THR A 259 36.46 7.53 -7.91
CA THR A 259 35.55 7.49 -9.07
C THR A 259 34.07 7.50 -8.65
N GLY A 260 33.34 8.58 -8.96
CA GLY A 260 31.89 8.54 -9.21
C GLY A 260 30.93 8.89 -8.06
N ASN A 261 29.94 9.71 -8.41
CA ASN A 261 28.96 10.47 -7.61
C ASN A 261 28.09 9.69 -6.60
N PRO A 262 27.84 10.23 -5.39
CA PRO A 262 26.89 9.67 -4.41
C PRO A 262 25.40 9.96 -4.70
N ALA A 263 25.08 10.76 -5.73
CA ALA A 263 23.71 11.14 -6.10
C ALA A 263 22.88 9.94 -6.62
N ASP A 264 23.52 8.98 -7.29
CA ASP A 264 22.84 7.85 -7.93
C ASP A 264 22.23 6.87 -6.91
N ALA A 265 22.70 6.86 -5.66
CA ALA A 265 22.16 5.98 -4.61
C ALA A 265 20.85 6.50 -3.99
N GLU A 266 20.59 7.82 -4.01
CA GLU A 266 19.31 8.39 -3.58
C GLU A 266 18.21 8.21 -4.63
N GLU A 267 18.57 8.04 -5.90
CA GLU A 267 17.65 7.85 -7.03
C GLU A 267 16.90 6.49 -6.97
N TYR A 268 17.47 5.50 -6.27
CA TYR A 268 16.91 4.13 -6.17
C TYR A 268 16.22 3.81 -4.86
N HIS A 269 15.95 4.82 -4.02
CA HIS A 269 15.19 4.59 -2.80
C HIS A 269 13.75 4.18 -3.14
N LEU A 270 13.39 2.96 -2.76
CA LEU A 270 12.02 2.47 -2.91
C LEU A 270 11.17 2.95 -1.75
N VAL A 271 10.00 3.49 -2.07
CA VAL A 271 9.05 3.99 -1.08
C VAL A 271 7.70 3.28 -1.22
N PRO A 272 7.01 3.01 -0.10
CA PRO A 272 5.61 2.59 -0.13
C PRO A 272 4.77 3.58 -0.93
N THR A 273 4.01 3.06 -1.89
CA THR A 273 3.14 3.86 -2.75
C THR A 273 1.86 3.07 -3.02
N LEU A 274 0.69 3.69 -2.81
CA LEU A 274 -0.56 3.17 -3.35
C LEU A 274 -0.71 3.63 -4.78
N VAL A 275 -1.16 2.75 -5.66
CA VAL A 275 -1.45 3.06 -7.06
C VAL A 275 -2.90 2.67 -7.32
N PRO A 276 -3.85 3.62 -7.20
CA PRO A 276 -5.25 3.37 -7.51
C PRO A 276 -5.41 2.69 -8.87
N LEU A 277 -6.40 1.80 -9.00
CA LEU A 277 -6.64 0.92 -10.15
C LEU A 277 -5.69 -0.29 -10.20
N LEU A 278 -4.38 -0.07 -10.08
CA LEU A 278 -3.39 -1.15 -10.07
C LEU A 278 -3.50 -1.98 -8.78
N ASP A 279 -3.74 -1.33 -7.64
CA ASP A 279 -3.93 -1.98 -6.34
C ASP A 279 -5.24 -2.79 -6.23
N MET A 280 -6.14 -2.70 -7.21
CA MET A 280 -7.32 -3.55 -7.35
C MET A 280 -6.99 -4.95 -7.89
N THR A 281 -5.73 -5.21 -8.22
CA THR A 281 -5.29 -6.53 -8.65
C THR A 281 -5.48 -7.55 -7.52
N PRO A 282 -6.29 -8.61 -7.71
CA PRO A 282 -6.50 -9.65 -6.73
C PRO A 282 -5.27 -10.55 -6.55
N HIS A 283 -5.27 -11.29 -5.44
CA HIS A 283 -4.38 -12.42 -5.29
C HIS A 283 -4.87 -13.61 -6.13
N ILE A 284 -3.96 -14.26 -6.85
CA ILE A 284 -4.18 -15.58 -7.47
C ILE A 284 -3.01 -16.52 -7.15
N PRO A 285 -3.22 -17.86 -7.17
CA PRO A 285 -2.16 -18.84 -6.83
C PRO A 285 -0.94 -18.77 -7.76
N SER A 286 -1.18 -18.48 -9.05
CA SER A 286 -0.12 -18.31 -10.05
C SER A 286 -0.27 -16.96 -10.72
N SER A 287 0.66 -16.05 -10.41
CA SER A 287 0.72 -14.71 -11.01
C SER A 287 0.67 -14.82 -12.54
N ASN A 288 -0.20 -14.03 -13.17
CA ASN A 288 -0.23 -13.87 -14.62
C ASN A 288 0.20 -12.46 -15.05
N VAL A 289 0.36 -11.56 -14.08
CA VAL A 289 1.01 -10.26 -14.25
C VAL A 289 2.13 -10.05 -13.24
N GLN A 290 2.96 -9.04 -13.48
CA GLN A 290 3.90 -8.47 -12.52
C GLN A 290 3.88 -6.93 -12.60
N VAL A 291 4.32 -6.27 -11.54
CA VAL A 291 4.40 -4.79 -11.50
C VAL A 291 5.78 -4.34 -11.94
N GLU A 292 5.83 -3.48 -12.95
CA GLU A 292 7.04 -2.82 -13.43
C GLU A 292 6.87 -1.30 -13.42
N VAL A 293 7.97 -0.56 -13.45
CA VAL A 293 7.95 0.89 -13.62
C VAL A 293 8.61 1.24 -14.93
N ASN A 294 7.86 1.89 -15.82
CA ASN A 294 8.32 2.27 -17.15
C ASN A 294 7.99 3.73 -17.44
N THR A 295 8.77 4.34 -18.33
CA THR A 295 8.51 5.72 -18.79
C THR A 295 7.64 5.70 -20.04
N ARG A 296 6.50 6.40 -20.02
CA ARG A 296 5.59 6.48 -21.17
C ARG A 296 5.64 7.85 -21.82
N GLY A 297 6.68 8.09 -22.62
CA GLY A 297 6.90 9.37 -23.27
C GLY A 297 7.16 10.52 -22.29
N ALA A 298 7.60 11.67 -22.82
CA ALA A 298 8.00 12.81 -21.99
C ALA A 298 6.83 13.49 -21.25
N ALA A 299 5.61 13.43 -21.82
CA ALA A 299 4.45 14.13 -21.28
C ALA A 299 3.80 13.43 -20.08
N VAL A 300 3.92 12.10 -19.98
CA VAL A 300 3.35 11.31 -18.88
C VAL A 300 4.42 10.98 -17.82
N GLY A 301 5.67 10.77 -18.26
CA GLY A 301 6.76 10.38 -17.37
C GLY A 301 6.62 8.94 -16.86
N GLY A 302 6.92 8.74 -15.59
CA GLY A 302 6.93 7.43 -14.93
C GLY A 302 5.54 6.83 -14.70
N CYS A 303 5.37 5.57 -15.09
CA CYS A 303 4.14 4.80 -14.93
C CYS A 303 4.42 3.49 -14.20
N ALA A 304 3.52 3.08 -13.30
CA ALA A 304 3.48 1.71 -12.82
C ALA A 304 2.61 0.88 -13.77
N GLU A 305 3.16 -0.22 -14.25
CA GLU A 305 2.57 -1.07 -15.27
C GLU A 305 2.35 -2.48 -14.74
N LEU A 306 1.18 -3.05 -15.07
CA LEU A 306 0.99 -4.49 -15.01
C LEU A 306 1.46 -5.08 -16.33
N ARG A 307 2.47 -5.94 -16.28
CA ARG A 307 2.97 -6.68 -17.44
C ARG A 307 2.59 -8.14 -17.35
N ALA A 308 2.07 -8.68 -18.45
CA ALA A 308 1.72 -10.09 -18.56
C ALA A 308 3.01 -10.94 -18.45
N VAL A 309 3.04 -11.91 -17.54
CA VAL A 309 4.17 -12.86 -17.40
C VAL A 309 3.90 -14.19 -18.09
N ARG A 310 2.71 -14.33 -18.67
CA ARG A 310 2.30 -15.41 -19.56
C ARG A 310 1.15 -14.90 -20.42
N ASP A 311 0.73 -15.69 -21.40
CA ASP A 311 -0.52 -15.44 -22.11
C ASP A 311 -1.71 -15.47 -21.14
N ILE A 312 -2.65 -14.54 -21.33
CA ILE A 312 -3.87 -14.38 -20.52
C ILE A 312 -5.06 -14.44 -21.46
N ASP A 313 -6.01 -15.33 -21.19
CA ASP A 313 -7.19 -15.49 -22.03
C ASP A 313 -8.25 -14.41 -21.77
N ALA A 314 -9.11 -14.17 -22.76
CA ALA A 314 -10.27 -13.30 -22.58
C ALA A 314 -11.21 -13.87 -21.50
N GLY A 315 -11.65 -13.03 -20.56
CA GLY A 315 -12.44 -13.42 -19.40
C GLY A 315 -11.62 -13.95 -18.22
N GLU A 316 -10.30 -14.10 -18.36
CA GLU A 316 -9.44 -14.57 -17.28
C GLU A 316 -9.22 -13.46 -16.22
N THR A 317 -9.18 -13.85 -14.95
CA THR A 317 -8.81 -12.95 -13.85
C THR A 317 -7.34 -12.55 -13.95
N ILE A 318 -7.07 -11.25 -14.00
CA ILE A 318 -5.72 -10.68 -13.93
C ILE A 318 -5.34 -10.58 -12.46
N GLY A 319 -4.23 -11.16 -12.04
CA GLY A 319 -3.88 -11.27 -10.62
C GLY A 319 -2.39 -11.43 -10.34
N LEU A 320 -2.02 -11.07 -9.11
CA LEU A 320 -0.67 -11.20 -8.58
C LEU A 320 -0.60 -12.35 -7.57
N ARG A 321 0.51 -13.09 -7.54
CA ARG A 321 0.81 -13.91 -6.36
C ARG A 321 1.34 -12.99 -5.26
N PHE A 322 0.60 -12.82 -4.17
CA PHE A 322 1.05 -12.00 -3.06
C PHE A 322 2.22 -12.69 -2.35
N ASN A 323 3.12 -11.88 -1.81
CA ASN A 323 4.33 -12.38 -1.17
C ASN A 323 3.98 -13.26 0.04
N ALA A 324 4.44 -14.51 0.02
CA ALA A 324 4.30 -15.48 1.09
C ALA A 324 5.57 -15.66 1.94
N SER A 325 6.61 -14.83 1.73
CA SER A 325 7.89 -14.93 2.43
C SER A 325 7.87 -14.42 3.87
N GLN A 326 6.79 -13.75 4.29
CA GLN A 326 6.65 -13.20 5.64
C GLN A 326 6.02 -14.23 6.57
N ALA A 327 6.16 -14.05 7.88
CA ALA A 327 5.55 -14.95 8.85
C ALA A 327 4.02 -15.06 8.63
N PRO A 328 3.43 -16.27 8.69
CA PRO A 328 2.00 -16.49 8.46
C PRO A 328 1.08 -15.58 9.29
N ALA A 329 1.41 -15.35 10.57
CA ALA A 329 0.66 -14.43 11.43
C ALA A 329 0.69 -12.98 10.91
N PHE A 330 1.84 -12.53 10.41
CA PHE A 330 1.96 -11.22 9.79
C PHE A 330 1.23 -11.15 8.43
N LEU A 331 1.23 -12.22 7.64
CA LEU A 331 0.46 -12.29 6.38
C LEU A 331 -1.04 -12.21 6.66
N LEU A 332 -1.52 -12.91 7.69
CA LEU A 332 -2.91 -12.83 8.13
C LEU A 332 -3.28 -11.41 8.59
N PHE A 333 -2.40 -10.76 9.35
CA PHE A 333 -2.56 -9.35 9.72
C PHE A 333 -2.53 -8.43 8.48
N ARG A 334 -1.62 -8.68 7.55
CA ARG A 334 -1.40 -7.83 6.37
C ARG A 334 -2.51 -7.93 5.33
N PHE A 335 -3.01 -9.13 5.06
CA PHE A 335 -3.93 -9.40 3.93
C PHE A 335 -5.30 -9.93 4.37
N GLY A 336 -5.46 -10.36 5.63
CA GLY A 336 -6.68 -11.03 6.08
C GLY A 336 -6.78 -12.49 5.64
N PHE A 337 -5.75 -13.03 4.99
CA PHE A 337 -5.60 -14.43 4.60
C PHE A 337 -4.12 -14.76 4.45
N ILE A 338 -3.79 -16.06 4.36
CA ILE A 338 -2.44 -16.54 4.06
C ILE A 338 -2.39 -16.91 2.57
N PRO A 339 -1.65 -16.19 1.72
CA PRO A 339 -1.48 -16.55 0.31
C PRO A 339 -0.95 -17.98 0.16
N GLN A 340 -1.59 -18.79 -0.68
CA GLN A 340 -1.18 -20.19 -0.95
C GLN A 340 -0.38 -20.30 -2.25
#